data_AF-A0AAV1XBA2-F1
#
_entry.id   AF-A0AAV1XBA2-F1
#
_cell.length_a   1.000
_cell.length_b   1.000
_cell.length_c   1.000
_cell.angle_alpha   90.00
_cell.angle_beta   90.00
_cell.angle_gamma   90.00
#
_symmetry.space_group_name_H-M   'P 1'
#
loop_
_entity.id
_entity.type
_entity.pdbx_description
1 polymer ?
#
loop_
_entity_poly.entity_id
_entity_poly.type
_entity_poly.pdbx_seq_one_letter_code
_entity_poly.pdbx_strand_id
1 'polypeptide(L)'
;MVSRIEITEIVMAEKGNSDRWSGAITNLSEMASNLDSLQNLLLNKAVFLDDDSFAKASLTAHQSRTIKVLEQRVETLERELDAAITASARARSEKRQAEAAQKAAELHAQEVTTELENTTKVFQLHMEELRAKQEEITKRDNDIKLLEAIIQTLGGKETISTSVQKQMF
;
A
#
# COMPACT_ATOMS: atom_id res chain seq x y z
N MET A 1 -42.61 36.06 51.35
CA MET A 1 -41.87 35.93 50.07
C MET A 1 -42.47 34.83 49.17
N VAL A 2 -43.10 33.79 49.74
CA VAL A 2 -43.72 32.67 48.99
C VAL A 2 -44.94 33.08 48.14
N SER A 3 -45.87 33.90 48.63
CA SER A 3 -47.07 34.30 47.85
C SER A 3 -46.80 35.13 46.59
N ARG A 4 -45.63 35.78 46.49
CA ARG A 4 -45.27 36.58 45.30
C ARG A 4 -44.77 35.70 44.15
N ILE A 5 -44.22 34.52 44.46
CA ILE A 5 -43.72 33.56 43.47
C ILE A 5 -44.91 32.82 42.83
N GLU A 6 -45.86 32.34 43.61
CA GLU A 6 -47.08 31.65 43.10
C GLU A 6 -47.93 32.55 42.18
N ILE A 7 -48.11 33.83 42.54
CA ILE A 7 -48.85 34.78 41.69
C ILE A 7 -48.12 35.02 40.36
N THR A 8 -46.79 35.06 40.38
CA THR A 8 -46.01 35.25 39.15
C THR A 8 -46.12 34.04 38.24
N GLU A 9 -46.13 32.83 38.79
CA GLU A 9 -46.24 31.58 38.03
C GLU A 9 -47.63 31.40 37.39
N ILE A 10 -48.70 31.75 38.12
CA ILE A 10 -50.09 31.74 37.58
C ILE A 10 -50.22 32.74 36.43
N VAL A 11 -49.70 33.97 36.59
CA VAL A 11 -49.76 35.00 35.55
C VAL A 11 -48.94 34.60 34.31
N MET A 12 -47.80 33.92 34.48
CA MET A 12 -47.03 33.41 33.35
C MET A 12 -47.73 32.24 32.64
N ALA A 13 -48.43 31.38 33.37
CA ALA A 13 -49.22 30.28 32.80
C ALA A 13 -50.44 30.79 32.00
N GLU A 14 -51.16 31.80 32.50
CA GLU A 14 -52.27 32.44 31.78
C GLU A 14 -51.78 33.15 30.51
N LYS A 15 -50.64 33.86 30.59
CA LYS A 15 -50.02 34.50 29.44
C LYS A 15 -49.58 33.48 28.39
N GLY A 16 -48.96 32.38 28.80
CA GLY A 16 -48.58 31.28 27.90
C GLY A 16 -49.78 30.60 27.24
N ASN A 17 -50.91 30.47 27.94
CA ASN A 17 -52.14 29.92 27.34
C ASN A 17 -52.78 30.89 26.33
N SER A 18 -52.79 32.19 26.66
CA SER A 18 -53.23 33.25 25.76
C SER A 18 -52.38 33.34 24.49
N ASP A 19 -51.05 33.23 24.62
CA ASP A 19 -50.12 33.29 23.48
C ASP A 19 -50.27 32.08 22.56
N ARG A 20 -50.52 30.88 23.13
CA ARG A 20 -50.81 29.66 22.36
C ARG A 20 -52.14 29.74 21.62
N TRP A 21 -53.18 30.26 22.27
CA TRP A 21 -54.49 30.46 21.64
C TRP A 21 -54.42 31.51 20.53
N SER A 22 -53.69 32.61 20.76
CA SER A 22 -53.42 33.64 19.75
C SER A 22 -52.70 33.07 18.53
N GLY A 23 -51.63 32.29 18.74
CA GLY A 23 -50.92 31.63 17.65
C GLY A 23 -51.79 30.61 16.87
N ALA A 24 -52.67 29.90 17.56
CA ALA A 24 -53.62 28.99 16.90
C ALA A 24 -54.63 29.75 16.01
N ILE A 25 -55.12 30.91 16.47
CA ILE A 25 -56.00 31.77 15.67
C ILE A 25 -55.26 32.31 14.45
N THR A 26 -54.02 32.78 14.60
CA THR A 26 -53.20 33.26 13.47
C THR A 26 -53.02 32.17 12.42
N ASN A 27 -52.67 30.95 12.82
CA ASN A 27 -52.55 29.82 11.90
C ASN A 27 -53.85 29.52 11.16
N LEU A 28 -55.01 29.57 11.84
CA LEU A 28 -56.32 29.36 11.20
C LEU A 28 -56.66 30.49 10.21
N SER A 29 -56.34 31.74 10.56
CA SER A 29 -56.51 32.88 9.64
C SER A 29 -55.62 32.77 8.41
N GLU A 30 -54.37 32.34 8.57
CA GLU A 30 -53.46 32.08 7.44
C GLU A 30 -53.97 30.93 6.57
N MET A 31 -54.45 29.84 7.17
CA MET A 31 -55.07 28.74 6.44
C MET A 31 -56.32 29.19 5.66
N ALA A 32 -57.16 30.03 6.26
CA ALA A 32 -58.33 30.60 5.58
C ALA A 32 -57.92 31.46 4.37
N SER A 33 -56.89 32.30 4.53
CA SER A 33 -56.34 33.12 3.44
C SER A 33 -55.75 32.25 2.33
N ASN A 34 -55.05 31.16 2.68
CA ASN A 34 -54.50 30.23 1.70
C ASN A 34 -55.60 29.49 0.95
N LEU A 35 -56.68 29.11 1.63
CA LEU A 35 -57.83 28.44 1.03
C LEU A 35 -58.58 29.37 0.07
N ASP A 36 -58.79 30.63 0.44
CA ASP A 36 -59.38 31.65 -0.42
C ASP A 36 -58.51 31.91 -1.66
N SER A 37 -57.20 31.96 -1.49
CA SER A 37 -56.24 32.09 -2.60
C SER A 37 -56.30 30.90 -3.56
N LEU A 38 -56.38 29.67 -3.03
CA LEU A 38 -56.54 28.46 -3.84
C LEU A 38 -57.87 28.44 -4.57
N GLN A 39 -58.96 28.80 -3.90
CA GLN A 39 -60.28 28.91 -4.50
C GLN A 39 -60.28 29.91 -5.66
N ASN A 40 -59.71 31.10 -5.45
CA ASN A 40 -59.58 32.12 -6.48
C ASN A 40 -58.72 31.66 -7.65
N LEU A 41 -57.66 30.89 -7.40
CA LEU A 41 -56.83 30.33 -8.46
C LEU A 41 -57.59 29.26 -9.26
N LEU A 42 -58.32 28.38 -8.59
CA LEU A 42 -59.11 27.34 -9.25
C LEU A 42 -60.26 27.94 -10.05
N LEU A 43 -60.98 28.93 -9.54
CA LEU A 43 -62.11 29.54 -10.24
C LEU A 43 -61.68 30.42 -11.41
N ASN A 44 -60.57 31.15 -11.29
CA ASN A 44 -60.18 32.15 -12.29
C ASN A 44 -59.06 31.70 -13.24
N LYS A 45 -58.24 30.72 -12.84
CA LYS A 45 -57.05 30.31 -13.60
C LYS A 45 -56.99 28.82 -13.93
N ALA A 46 -57.81 27.97 -13.32
CA ALA A 46 -57.89 26.58 -13.78
C ALA A 46 -58.64 26.56 -15.11
N VAL A 47 -57.88 26.42 -16.20
CA VAL A 47 -58.43 26.02 -17.48
C VAL A 47 -58.77 24.54 -17.35
N PHE A 48 -60.06 24.19 -17.47
CA PHE A 48 -60.46 22.80 -17.63
C PHE A 48 -59.82 22.28 -18.92
N LEU A 49 -58.76 21.48 -18.77
CA LEU A 49 -58.20 20.69 -19.84
C LEU A 49 -59.10 19.47 -20.01
N ASP A 50 -59.40 19.10 -21.25
CA ASP A 50 -60.04 17.80 -21.51
C ASP A 50 -59.16 16.68 -20.92
N ASP A 51 -59.81 15.61 -20.45
CA ASP A 51 -59.12 14.50 -19.77
C ASP A 51 -58.00 13.91 -20.64
N ASP A 52 -58.18 13.89 -21.96
CA ASP A 52 -57.18 13.42 -22.93
C ASP A 52 -55.95 14.33 -22.98
N SER A 53 -56.13 15.65 -23.00
CA SER A 53 -55.04 16.64 -22.96
C SER A 53 -54.28 16.59 -21.65
N PHE A 54 -54.98 16.47 -20.51
CA PHE A 54 -54.32 16.30 -19.21
C PHE A 54 -53.53 15.00 -19.15
N ALA A 55 -54.11 13.87 -19.59
CA ALA A 55 -53.45 12.57 -19.60
C ALA A 55 -52.19 12.58 -20.48
N LYS A 56 -52.26 13.19 -21.68
CA LYS A 56 -51.10 13.36 -22.57
C LYS A 56 -50.03 14.23 -21.95
N ALA A 57 -50.39 15.39 -21.42
CA ALA A 57 -49.44 16.31 -20.79
C ALA A 57 -48.75 15.67 -19.57
N SER A 58 -49.51 14.94 -18.74
CA SER A 58 -48.98 14.19 -17.61
C SER A 58 -48.00 13.11 -18.05
N LEU A 59 -48.38 12.29 -19.05
CA LEU A 59 -47.51 11.25 -19.61
C LEU A 59 -46.21 11.85 -20.17
N THR A 60 -46.30 12.91 -20.96
CA THR A 60 -45.13 13.59 -21.53
C THR A 60 -44.24 14.20 -20.44
N ALA A 61 -44.82 14.77 -19.38
CA ALA A 61 -44.05 15.29 -18.25
C ALA A 61 -43.31 14.16 -17.51
N HIS A 62 -43.96 13.02 -17.30
CA HIS A 62 -43.32 11.83 -16.73
C HIS A 62 -42.19 11.31 -17.62
N GLN A 63 -42.43 11.15 -18.92
CA GLN A 63 -41.42 10.73 -19.89
C GLN A 63 -40.23 11.68 -19.91
N SER A 64 -40.46 13.01 -19.91
CA SER A 64 -39.40 14.02 -19.87
C SER A 64 -38.53 13.89 -18.62
N ARG A 65 -39.15 13.65 -17.45
CA ARG A 65 -38.39 13.41 -16.21
C ARG A 65 -37.54 12.15 -16.30
N THR A 66 -38.09 11.06 -16.83
CA THR A 66 -37.37 9.80 -17.01
C THR A 66 -36.19 9.96 -17.99
N ILE A 67 -36.39 10.66 -19.10
CA ILE A 67 -35.34 10.94 -20.08
C ILE A 67 -34.17 11.68 -19.41
N LYS A 68 -34.44 12.74 -18.64
CA LYS A 68 -33.40 13.48 -17.92
C LYS A 68 -32.59 12.63 -16.95
N VAL A 69 -33.26 11.74 -16.22
CA VAL A 69 -32.58 10.81 -15.30
C VAL A 69 -31.69 9.83 -16.07
N LEU A 70 -32.17 9.34 -17.22
CA LEU A 70 -31.38 8.45 -18.08
C LEU A 70 -30.18 9.16 -18.70
N GLU A 71 -30.33 10.40 -19.17
CA GLU A 71 -29.23 11.22 -19.69
C GLU A 71 -28.12 11.41 -18.65
N GLN A 72 -28.48 11.75 -17.41
CA GLN A 72 -27.51 11.88 -16.30
C GLN A 72 -26.78 10.56 -16.02
N ARG A 73 -27.50 9.43 -16.09
CA ARG A 73 -26.90 8.11 -15.89
C ARG A 73 -25.94 7.75 -17.01
N VAL A 74 -26.30 8.03 -18.27
CA VAL A 74 -25.41 7.82 -19.43
C VAL A 74 -24.13 8.64 -19.27
N GLU A 75 -24.26 9.93 -18.96
CA GLU A 75 -23.10 10.82 -18.77
C GLU A 75 -22.20 10.35 -17.62
N THR A 76 -22.79 9.82 -16.54
CA THR A 76 -22.01 9.24 -15.43
C THR A 76 -21.24 8.00 -15.86
N LEU A 77 -21.91 7.09 -16.58
CA LEU A 77 -21.29 5.86 -17.09
C LEU A 77 -20.16 6.15 -18.09
N GLU A 78 -20.30 7.17 -18.93
CA GLU A 78 -19.26 7.60 -19.86
C GLU A 78 -18.01 8.09 -19.11
N ARG A 79 -18.18 8.92 -18.07
CA ARG A 79 -17.06 9.36 -17.23
C ARG A 79 -16.39 8.20 -16.51
N GLU A 80 -17.17 7.26 -15.98
CA GLU A 80 -16.64 6.06 -15.32
C GLU A 80 -15.86 5.17 -16.30
N LEU A 81 -16.34 5.03 -17.53
CA LEU A 81 -15.65 4.29 -18.58
C LEU A 81 -14.30 4.92 -18.92
N ASP A 82 -14.25 6.23 -19.11
CA ASP A 82 -13.01 6.95 -19.39
C ASP A 82 -12.00 6.84 -18.23
N ALA A 83 -12.49 6.91 -16.99
CA ALA A 83 -11.68 6.69 -15.80
C ALA A 83 -11.11 5.27 -15.75
N ALA A 84 -11.94 4.26 -16.07
CA ALA A 84 -11.51 2.86 -16.11
C ALA A 84 -10.48 2.59 -17.21
N ILE A 85 -10.65 3.18 -18.40
CA ILE A 85 -9.68 3.08 -19.50
C ILE A 85 -8.34 3.67 -19.06
N THR A 86 -8.36 4.86 -18.46
CA THR A 86 -7.15 5.54 -17.98
C THR A 86 -6.45 4.74 -16.88
N ALA A 87 -7.21 4.21 -15.92
CA ALA A 87 -6.67 3.36 -14.86
C ALA A 87 -6.04 2.07 -15.41
N SER A 88 -6.71 1.42 -16.36
CA SER A 88 -6.20 0.21 -17.04
C SER A 88 -4.92 0.49 -17.82
N ALA A 89 -4.83 1.64 -18.51
CA ALA A 89 -3.63 2.05 -19.21
C ALA A 89 -2.44 2.26 -18.25
N ARG A 90 -2.68 2.92 -17.10
CA ARG A 90 -1.66 3.08 -16.04
C ARG A 90 -1.20 1.74 -15.48
N ALA A 91 -2.14 0.87 -15.10
CA ALA A 91 -1.82 -0.46 -14.58
C ALA A 91 -0.98 -1.30 -15.56
N ARG A 92 -1.28 -1.24 -16.87
CA ARG A 92 -0.47 -1.90 -17.91
C ARG A 92 0.92 -1.29 -18.07
N SER A 93 1.07 0.02 -17.86
CA SER A 93 2.38 0.68 -17.89
C SER A 93 3.23 0.31 -16.68
N GLU A 94 2.64 0.39 -15.48
CA GLU A 94 3.28 0.03 -14.22
C GLU A 94 3.72 -1.44 -14.22
N LYS A 95 2.85 -2.36 -14.68
CA LYS A 95 3.19 -3.77 -14.83
C LYS A 95 4.42 -3.97 -15.72
N ARG A 96 4.47 -3.32 -16.89
CA ARG A 96 5.62 -3.43 -17.81
C ARG A 96 6.91 -2.92 -17.18
N GLN A 97 6.83 -1.82 -16.42
CA GLN A 97 7.99 -1.28 -15.72
C GLN A 97 8.48 -2.23 -14.62
N ALA A 98 7.55 -2.81 -13.84
CA ALA A 98 7.87 -3.78 -12.80
C ALA A 98 8.49 -5.06 -13.39
N GLU A 99 7.94 -5.59 -14.49
CA GLU A 99 8.48 -6.75 -15.20
C GLU A 99 9.89 -6.48 -15.74
N ALA A 100 10.13 -5.30 -16.31
CA ALA A 100 11.46 -4.92 -16.78
C ALA A 100 12.48 -4.82 -15.62
N ALA A 101 12.08 -4.23 -14.49
CA ALA A 101 12.91 -4.15 -13.29
C ALA A 101 13.21 -5.54 -12.70
N GLN A 102 12.21 -6.42 -12.64
CA GLN A 102 12.38 -7.79 -12.18
C GLN A 102 13.38 -8.55 -13.07
N LYS A 103 13.23 -8.46 -14.39
CA LYS A 103 14.13 -9.13 -15.33
C LYS A 103 15.57 -8.60 -15.21
N ALA A 104 15.75 -7.30 -15.00
CA ALA A 104 17.07 -6.72 -14.77
C ALA A 104 17.70 -7.22 -13.46
N ALA A 105 16.91 -7.30 -12.39
CA ALA A 105 17.37 -7.83 -11.11
C ALA A 105 17.72 -9.33 -11.18
N GLU A 106 16.93 -10.12 -11.92
CA GLU A 106 17.19 -11.54 -12.15
C GLU A 106 18.48 -11.75 -12.94
N LEU A 107 18.71 -10.98 -14.00
CA LEU A 107 19.94 -11.02 -14.78
C LEU A 107 21.16 -10.71 -13.89
N HIS A 108 21.08 -9.65 -13.09
CA HIS A 108 22.15 -9.27 -12.17
C HIS A 108 22.42 -10.36 -11.12
N ALA A 109 21.39 -11.00 -10.58
CA ALA A 109 21.55 -12.10 -9.64
C ALA A 109 22.25 -13.31 -10.30
N GLN A 110 21.91 -13.60 -11.56
CA GLN A 110 22.57 -14.65 -12.34
C GLN A 110 24.05 -14.33 -12.55
N GLU A 111 24.38 -13.10 -12.96
CA GLU A 111 25.76 -12.63 -13.14
C GLU A 111 26.58 -12.80 -11.86
N VAL A 112 26.09 -12.29 -10.73
CA VAL A 112 26.76 -12.43 -9.42
C VAL A 112 26.93 -13.90 -9.03
N THR A 113 25.94 -14.74 -9.30
CA THR A 113 26.04 -16.19 -9.03
C THR A 113 27.17 -16.82 -9.84
N THR A 114 27.27 -16.50 -11.14
CA THR A 114 28.36 -17.02 -11.98
C THR A 114 29.73 -16.52 -11.53
N GLU A 115 29.85 -15.27 -11.09
CA GLU A 115 31.08 -14.71 -10.55
C GLU A 115 31.49 -15.40 -9.24
N LEU A 116 30.53 -15.70 -8.37
CA LEU A 116 30.77 -16.44 -7.13
C LEU A 116 31.21 -17.88 -7.38
N GLU A 117 30.59 -18.56 -8.35
CA GLU A 117 30.99 -19.91 -8.77
C GLU A 117 32.42 -19.92 -9.32
N ASN A 118 32.75 -18.97 -10.19
CA ASN A 118 34.10 -18.80 -10.73
C ASN A 118 35.12 -18.53 -9.63
N THR A 119 34.78 -17.64 -8.70
CA THR A 119 35.62 -17.29 -7.54
C THR A 119 35.86 -18.51 -6.65
N THR A 120 34.81 -19.29 -6.39
CA THR A 120 34.90 -20.53 -5.61
C THR A 120 35.85 -21.54 -6.27
N LYS A 121 35.78 -21.68 -7.59
CA LYS A 121 36.68 -22.55 -8.35
C LYS A 121 38.15 -22.11 -8.27
N VAL A 122 38.40 -20.80 -8.35
CA VAL A 122 39.76 -20.24 -8.16
C VAL A 122 40.27 -20.53 -6.75
N PHE A 123 39.44 -20.33 -5.72
CA PHE A 123 39.82 -20.66 -4.34
C PHE A 123 40.13 -22.14 -4.16
N GLN A 124 39.34 -23.03 -4.77
CA GLN A 124 39.59 -24.47 -4.74
C GLN A 124 40.96 -24.81 -5.34
N LEU A 125 41.29 -24.29 -6.52
CA LEU A 125 42.58 -24.51 -7.16
C LEU A 125 43.74 -24.01 -6.28
N HIS A 126 43.57 -22.85 -5.64
CA HIS A 126 44.58 -22.32 -4.73
C HIS A 126 44.79 -23.22 -3.50
N MET A 127 43.72 -23.81 -2.94
CA MET A 127 43.83 -24.76 -1.83
C MET A 127 44.51 -26.07 -2.26
N GLU A 128 44.27 -26.54 -3.48
CA GLU A 128 44.95 -27.70 -4.04
C GLU A 128 46.45 -27.44 -4.24
N GLU A 129 46.82 -26.27 -4.76
CA GLU A 129 48.22 -25.87 -4.92
C GLU A 129 48.94 -25.75 -3.58
N LEU A 130 48.32 -25.13 -2.57
CA LEU A 130 48.88 -25.05 -1.22
C LEU A 130 49.11 -26.43 -0.62
N ARG A 131 48.20 -27.38 -0.83
CA ARG A 131 48.37 -28.77 -0.38
C ARG A 131 49.55 -29.45 -1.09
N ALA A 132 49.67 -29.30 -2.41
CA ALA A 132 50.80 -29.85 -3.17
C ALA A 132 52.15 -29.26 -2.71
N LYS A 133 52.19 -27.95 -2.44
CA LYS A 133 53.38 -27.29 -1.87
C LYS A 133 53.70 -27.80 -0.48
N GLN A 134 52.69 -28.03 0.36
CA GLN A 134 52.90 -28.59 1.69
C GLN A 134 53.50 -30.01 1.62
N GLU A 135 53.01 -30.85 0.71
CA GLU A 135 53.60 -32.18 0.47
C GLU A 135 55.06 -32.08 0.02
N GLU A 136 55.38 -31.17 -0.91
CA GLU A 136 56.76 -30.94 -1.36
C GLU A 136 57.68 -30.51 -0.21
N ILE A 137 57.21 -29.59 0.65
CA ILE A 137 57.93 -29.16 1.86
C ILE A 137 58.17 -30.34 2.79
N THR A 138 57.14 -31.16 3.08
CA THR A 138 57.31 -32.31 3.97
C THR A 138 58.31 -33.33 3.44
N LYS A 139 58.37 -33.53 2.11
CA LYS A 139 59.37 -34.40 1.49
C LYS A 139 60.78 -33.83 1.67
N ARG A 140 60.97 -32.54 1.38
CA ARG A 140 62.27 -31.88 1.55
C ARG A 140 62.72 -31.87 3.02
N ASP A 141 61.80 -31.67 3.96
CA ASP A 141 62.08 -31.74 5.41
C ASP A 141 62.58 -33.14 5.82
N ASN A 142 61.98 -34.20 5.27
CA ASN A 142 62.44 -35.57 5.54
C ASN A 142 63.84 -35.82 4.97
N ASP A 143 64.11 -35.34 3.75
CA ASP A 143 65.43 -35.43 3.12
C ASP A 143 66.48 -34.65 3.94
N ILE A 144 66.14 -33.44 4.42
CA ILE A 144 67.00 -32.64 5.29
C ILE A 144 67.32 -33.40 6.57
N LYS A 145 66.32 -33.97 7.26
CA LYS A 145 66.54 -34.76 8.49
C LYS A 145 67.43 -35.98 8.24
N LEU A 146 67.28 -36.65 7.09
CA LEU A 146 68.15 -37.76 6.71
C LEU A 146 69.59 -37.29 6.52
N LEU A 147 69.79 -36.18 5.80
CA LEU A 147 71.11 -35.60 5.61
C LEU A 147 71.75 -35.16 6.94
N GLU A 148 70.98 -34.57 7.85
CA GLU A 148 71.42 -34.23 9.20
C GLU A 148 71.86 -35.48 9.98
N ALA A 149 71.11 -36.58 9.91
CA ALA A 149 71.47 -37.84 10.55
C ALA A 149 72.76 -38.44 9.95
N ILE A 150 72.95 -38.35 8.64
CA ILE A 150 74.18 -38.78 7.96
C ILE A 150 75.36 -37.91 8.42
N ILE A 151 75.19 -36.59 8.50
CA ILE A 151 76.23 -35.68 8.99
C ILE A 151 76.57 -35.97 10.45
N GLN A 152 75.59 -36.24 11.32
CA GLN A 152 75.87 -36.62 12.71
C GLN A 152 76.64 -37.94 12.82
N THR A 153 76.32 -38.93 11.98
CA THR A 153 77.02 -40.22 11.98
C THR A 153 78.43 -40.14 11.37
N LEU A 154 78.64 -39.31 10.34
CA LEU A 154 79.95 -39.08 9.70
C LEU A 154 80.83 -38.08 10.47
N GLY A 155 80.26 -36.97 10.94
CA GLY A 155 80.91 -35.96 11.77
C GLY A 155 81.21 -36.45 13.19
N GLY A 156 80.57 -37.53 13.64
CA GLY A 156 80.91 -38.25 14.87
C GLY A 156 82.22 -39.06 14.79
N LYS A 157 82.90 -39.11 13.64
CA LYS A 157 84.17 -39.83 13.48
C LYS A 157 85.44 -38.98 13.64
N GLU A 158 85.34 -37.69 13.96
CA GLU A 158 86.52 -36.84 14.18
C GLU A 158 86.88 -36.56 15.66
N THR A 159 86.17 -37.13 16.64
CA THR A 159 86.44 -36.85 18.07
C THR A 159 86.96 -38.03 18.89
N ILE A 160 87.29 -39.18 18.30
CA ILE A 160 87.79 -40.37 19.05
C ILE A 160 89.29 -40.63 18.86
N SER A 161 90.04 -39.78 18.14
CA SER A 161 91.46 -40.05 17.84
C SER A 161 92.49 -39.16 18.55
N THR A 162 92.17 -38.53 19.70
CA THR A 162 93.14 -37.69 20.45
C THR A 162 93.15 -37.88 21.97
N SER A 163 92.64 -39.00 22.51
CA SER A 163 92.68 -39.25 23.97
C SER A 163 93.46 -40.49 24.44
N VAL A 164 94.13 -41.26 23.58
CA VAL A 164 94.82 -42.50 23.99
C VAL A 164 96.35 -42.38 24.15
N GLN A 165 96.97 -41.20 23.95
CA GLN A 165 98.44 -41.06 24.08
C GLN A 165 98.96 -40.24 25.27
N LYS A 166 98.12 -39.91 26.25
CA LYS A 166 98.57 -39.13 27.42
C LYS A 166 98.18 -39.75 28.75
N GLN A 167 98.61 -40.99 29.00
CA GLN A 167 98.72 -41.58 30.34
C GLN A 167 99.57 -42.87 30.30
N MET A 168 100.89 -42.72 30.11
CA MET A 168 101.86 -43.71 30.61
C MET A 168 103.28 -43.12 30.70
N PHE A 169 103.41 -42.00 31.43
CA PHE A 169 104.60 -41.60 32.18
C PHE A 169 104.14 -40.76 33.37
#